data_AF-A0A956ZAJ4-F1
#
_entry.id   AF-A0A956ZAJ4-F1
#
_cell.length_a   1.000
_cell.length_b   1.000
_cell.length_c   1.000
_cell.angle_alpha   90.00
_cell.angle_beta   90.00
_cell.angle_gamma   90.00
#
_symmetry.space_group_name_H-M   'P 1'
#
loop_
_entity.id
_entity.type
_entity.pdbx_description
1 polymer ?
#
loop_
_entity_poly.entity_id
_entity_poly.type
_entity_poly.pdbx_seq_one_letter_code
_entity_poly.pdbx_strand_id
1 'polypeptide(L)'
;VLFVGDVGDAAREEIDLVEPGLDYGWDVMEGSLCHNPPSGCDTEGLELPIFEYGRETGRAIVAGLFYRGGDIPELFGKFIYGDYVSGRVWSLGWDGSTVTGNDEITAFEPFSVTALGIDEEGEAYVCLIDGSVYRFALEGN
;
A
#
# COMPACT_ATOMS: atom_id res chain seq x y z
N VAL A 1 -13.96 4.56 4.69
CA VAL A 1 -12.72 4.75 3.92
C VAL A 1 -12.32 3.39 3.40
N LEU A 2 -12.15 3.25 2.10
CA LEU A 2 -11.64 2.05 1.46
C LEU A 2 -10.38 2.45 0.70
N PHE A 3 -9.25 1.87 1.09
CA PHE A 3 -8.00 1.99 0.34
C PHE A 3 -7.77 0.70 -0.43
N VAL A 4 -7.34 0.81 -1.68
CA VAL A 4 -6.98 -0.31 -2.54
C VAL A 4 -5.59 -0.05 -3.10
N GLY A 5 -4.75 -1.08 -3.10
CA GLY A 5 -3.48 -1.02 -3.82
C GLY A 5 -3.66 -1.56 -5.24
N ASP A 6 -3.04 -0.91 -6.22
CA ASP A 6 -3.01 -1.36 -7.62
C ASP A 6 -1.56 -1.55 -8.10
N VAL A 7 -1.34 -2.65 -8.83
CA VAL A 7 -0.05 -3.02 -9.41
C VAL A 7 -0.02 -2.52 -10.85
N GLY A 8 0.72 -1.44 -11.10
CA GLY A 8 0.87 -0.91 -12.44
C GLY A 8 1.71 -1.82 -13.35
N ASP A 9 1.82 -1.44 -14.62
CA ASP A 9 2.59 -2.19 -15.64
C ASP A 9 4.10 -1.95 -15.57
N ALA A 10 4.57 -0.70 -15.74
CA ALA A 10 5.97 -0.39 -15.97
C ALA A 10 6.62 0.57 -14.95
N ALA A 11 5.86 1.48 -14.36
CA ALA A 11 6.38 2.67 -13.70
C ALA A 11 5.88 2.91 -12.27
N ARG A 12 4.65 2.51 -11.94
CA ARG A 12 4.03 2.85 -10.65
C ARG A 12 3.35 1.66 -9.97
N GLU A 13 3.45 1.67 -8.66
CA GLU A 13 2.49 1.03 -7.76
C GLU A 13 1.70 2.15 -7.08
N GLU A 14 0.43 1.92 -6.76
CA GLU A 14 -0.42 2.97 -6.22
C GLU A 14 -1.37 2.51 -5.11
N ILE A 15 -1.85 3.48 -4.34
CA ILE A 15 -2.93 3.33 -3.37
C ILE A 15 -4.00 4.37 -3.69
N ASP A 16 -5.22 3.88 -3.92
CA ASP A 16 -6.39 4.69 -4.23
C ASP A 16 -7.33 4.84 -3.04
N LEU A 17 -7.95 6.01 -2.92
CA LEU A 17 -9.14 6.19 -2.10
C LEU A 17 -10.37 5.82 -2.95
N VAL A 18 -11.01 4.70 -2.60
CA VAL A 18 -12.13 4.20 -3.38
C VAL A 18 -13.43 4.90 -3.03
N GLU A 19 -14.06 5.52 -4.04
CA GLU A 19 -15.39 6.11 -3.96
C GLU A 19 -16.31 5.57 -5.08
N PRO A 20 -17.63 5.47 -4.84
CA PRO A 20 -18.54 4.92 -5.83
C PRO A 20 -18.60 5.75 -7.13
N GLY A 21 -18.30 5.09 -8.26
CA GLY A 21 -18.51 5.65 -9.59
C GLY A 21 -17.33 6.46 -10.17
N LEU A 22 -16.18 6.47 -9.48
CA LEU A 22 -14.95 7.05 -10.02
C LEU A 22 -14.25 6.09 -10.98
N ASP A 23 -13.44 6.67 -11.87
CA ASP A 23 -12.55 5.98 -12.81
C ASP A 23 -11.11 6.27 -12.41
N TYR A 24 -10.34 5.23 -12.07
CA TYR A 24 -8.96 5.34 -11.57
C TYR A 24 -7.92 5.39 -12.71
N GLY A 25 -8.38 5.48 -13.96
CA GLY A 25 -7.57 5.94 -15.08
C GLY A 25 -6.86 4.86 -15.89
N TRP A 26 -6.77 3.61 -15.44
CA TRP A 26 -6.17 2.55 -16.23
C TRP A 26 -6.99 2.23 -17.52
N ASP A 27 -6.39 2.10 -18.72
CA ASP A 27 -4.96 2.12 -19.08
C ASP A 27 -4.48 3.48 -19.65
N VAL A 28 -5.27 4.55 -19.48
CA VAL A 28 -4.87 5.91 -19.90
C VAL A 28 -3.76 6.44 -18.98
N MET A 29 -3.87 6.17 -17.69
CA MET A 29 -2.94 6.54 -16.63
C MET A 29 -2.33 5.29 -15.96
N GLU A 30 -1.10 5.43 -15.47
CA GLU A 30 -0.45 4.50 -14.56
C GLU A 30 0.11 5.33 -13.40
N GLY A 31 -0.59 5.33 -12.25
CA GLY A 31 -0.37 6.36 -11.25
C GLY A 31 -0.73 7.75 -11.78
N SER A 32 0.11 8.73 -11.46
CA SER A 32 -0.02 10.10 -11.96
C SER A 32 0.62 10.30 -13.34
N LEU A 33 1.02 9.24 -14.03
CA LEU A 33 1.71 9.30 -15.33
C LEU A 33 0.75 8.88 -16.45
N CYS A 34 0.85 9.55 -17.60
CA CYS A 34 0.21 9.05 -18.81
C CYS A 34 0.85 7.72 -19.22
N HIS A 35 0.03 6.69 -19.42
CA HIS A 35 0.46 5.37 -19.85
C HIS A 35 0.26 5.19 -21.35
N ASN A 36 -0.98 5.38 -21.84
CA ASN A 36 -1.33 5.18 -23.25
C ASN A 36 -2.23 6.30 -23.80
N PRO A 37 -1.67 7.32 -24.50
CA PRO A 37 -0.27 7.47 -24.91
C PRO A 37 0.66 7.85 -23.74
N PRO A 38 1.99 7.69 -23.87
CA PRO A 38 2.94 7.95 -22.78
C PRO A 38 3.11 9.45 -22.41
N SER A 39 2.37 10.33 -23.08
CA SER A 39 2.34 11.77 -22.78
C SER A 39 1.12 12.41 -23.42
N GLY A 40 0.58 13.46 -22.80
CA GLY A 40 -0.56 14.20 -23.35
C GLY A 40 -1.85 13.39 -23.41
N CYS A 41 -2.00 12.42 -22.50
CA CYS A 41 -3.24 11.69 -22.30
C CYS A 41 -4.34 12.61 -21.74
N ASP A 42 -5.60 12.22 -21.98
CA ASP A 42 -6.75 12.92 -21.42
C ASP A 42 -7.00 12.45 -19.99
N THR A 43 -7.05 13.38 -19.05
CA THR A 43 -7.28 13.09 -17.63
C THR A 43 -8.65 13.59 -17.17
N GLU A 44 -9.52 14.06 -18.07
CA GLU A 44 -10.85 14.53 -17.71
C GLU A 44 -11.69 13.38 -17.12
N GLY A 45 -12.13 13.55 -15.87
CA GLY A 45 -12.97 12.57 -15.17
C GLY A 45 -12.22 11.40 -14.54
N LEU A 46 -10.88 11.39 -14.60
CA LEU A 46 -10.04 10.39 -13.93
C LEU A 46 -9.69 10.83 -12.51
N GLU A 47 -9.69 9.89 -11.58
CA GLU A 47 -9.24 10.06 -10.20
C GLU A 47 -7.80 9.57 -10.08
N LEU A 48 -6.94 10.37 -9.44
CA LEU A 48 -5.54 10.01 -9.22
C LEU A 48 -5.38 9.30 -7.88
N PRO A 49 -4.35 8.45 -7.72
CA PRO A 49 -4.08 7.81 -6.45
C PRO A 49 -3.73 8.81 -5.36
N ILE A 50 -4.05 8.46 -4.12
CA ILE A 50 -3.67 9.27 -2.94
C ILE A 50 -2.19 9.08 -2.58
N PHE A 51 -1.60 7.98 -3.03
CA PHE A 51 -0.18 7.68 -2.85
C PHE A 51 0.32 6.78 -3.98
N GLU A 52 1.53 7.03 -4.45
CA GLU A 52 2.19 6.20 -5.46
C GLU A 52 3.69 6.09 -5.19
N TYR A 53 4.32 5.03 -5.70
CA TYR A 53 5.77 4.87 -5.66
C TYR A 53 6.32 4.19 -6.91
N GLY A 54 7.61 4.44 -7.17
CA GLY A 54 8.29 3.93 -8.35
C GLY A 54 8.99 2.59 -8.14
N ARG A 55 9.43 2.00 -9.26
CA ARG A 55 10.06 0.66 -9.30
C ARG A 55 11.34 0.48 -8.48
N GLU A 56 12.01 1.58 -8.11
CA GLU A 56 13.18 1.56 -7.22
C GLU A 56 12.78 1.35 -5.73
N THR A 57 11.52 1.60 -5.38
CA THR A 57 10.98 1.44 -4.03
C THR A 57 10.32 0.07 -3.84
N GLY A 58 9.54 -0.38 -4.83
CA GLY A 58 8.84 -1.67 -4.86
C GLY A 58 8.27 -1.93 -6.26
N ARG A 59 7.74 -3.12 -6.54
CA ARG A 59 7.35 -3.55 -7.89
C ARG A 59 6.05 -4.36 -7.97
N ALA A 60 5.40 -4.62 -6.86
CA ALA A 60 4.10 -5.27 -6.79
C ALA A 60 3.52 -5.00 -5.40
N ILE A 61 2.74 -3.93 -5.26
CA ILE A 61 2.00 -3.66 -4.03
C ILE A 61 1.11 -4.86 -3.71
N VAL A 62 1.15 -5.31 -2.46
CA VAL A 62 0.34 -6.41 -1.98
C VAL A 62 -0.09 -6.18 -0.56
N ALA A 63 -1.32 -6.62 -0.29
CA ALA A 63 -1.94 -6.59 1.02
C ALA A 63 -2.10 -5.17 1.59
N GLY A 64 -3.16 -4.97 2.37
CA GLY A 64 -3.47 -3.66 2.91
C GLY A 64 -4.49 -3.78 4.04
N LEU A 65 -4.22 -3.13 5.17
CA LEU A 65 -5.16 -3.03 6.27
C LEU A 65 -4.94 -1.77 7.08
N PHE A 66 -5.98 -1.28 7.76
CA PHE A 66 -5.80 -0.26 8.79
C PHE A 66 -5.47 -0.95 10.12
N TYR A 67 -4.33 -0.61 10.73
CA TYR A 67 -3.96 -1.16 12.03
C TYR A 67 -4.86 -0.58 13.12
N ARG A 68 -5.37 -1.44 14.00
CA ARG A 68 -6.32 -1.09 15.09
C ARG A 68 -5.93 -1.66 16.45
N GLY A 69 -4.80 -2.37 16.52
CA GLY A 69 -4.25 -2.94 17.73
C GLY A 69 -3.81 -1.89 18.75
N GLY A 70 -3.67 -2.33 19.99
CA GLY A 70 -3.23 -1.52 21.12
C GLY A 70 -1.75 -1.66 21.44
N ASP A 71 -1.08 -2.73 20.97
CA ASP A 71 0.29 -3.04 21.35
C ASP A 71 1.32 -2.14 20.64
N ILE A 72 0.95 -1.52 19.51
CA ILE A 72 1.79 -0.57 18.76
C ILE A 72 1.01 0.74 18.52
N PRO A 73 0.86 1.60 19.54
CA PRO A 73 0.03 2.81 19.45
C PRO A 73 0.40 3.76 18.30
N GLU A 74 1.68 3.80 17.90
CA GLU A 74 2.18 4.65 16.82
C GLU A 74 1.64 4.26 15.44
N LEU A 75 1.15 3.03 15.28
CA LEU A 75 0.52 2.55 14.04
C LEU A 75 -0.99 2.70 14.05
N PHE A 76 -1.61 3.06 15.18
CA PHE A 76 -3.07 3.09 15.28
C PHE A 76 -3.69 4.02 14.23
N GLY A 77 -4.53 3.44 13.37
CA GLY A 77 -5.20 4.16 12.28
C GLY A 77 -4.36 4.39 11.03
N LYS A 78 -3.07 4.02 11.01
CA LYS A 78 -2.28 4.01 9.77
C LYS A 78 -2.67 2.82 8.89
N PHE A 79 -2.55 3.00 7.58
CA PHE A 79 -2.73 1.94 6.60
C PHE A 79 -1.41 1.20 6.40
N ILE A 80 -1.38 -0.09 6.74
CA ILE A 80 -0.21 -0.96 6.61
C ILE A 80 -0.33 -1.71 5.29
N TYR A 81 0.71 -1.66 4.48
CA TYR A 81 0.75 -2.31 3.18
C TYR A 81 2.15 -2.87 2.90
N GLY A 82 2.22 -3.89 2.05
CA GLY A 82 3.47 -4.54 1.67
C GLY A 82 3.77 -4.44 0.19
N ASP A 83 4.94 -4.90 -0.18
CA ASP A 83 5.34 -5.13 -1.57
C ASP A 83 5.94 -6.52 -1.73
N TYR A 84 5.44 -7.25 -2.73
CA TYR A 84 5.77 -8.65 -2.94
C TYR A 84 7.23 -8.83 -3.36
N VAL A 85 7.76 -7.94 -4.20
CA VAL A 85 9.10 -8.15 -4.80
C VAL A 85 10.22 -7.71 -3.86
N SER A 86 10.05 -6.59 -3.17
CA SER A 86 11.02 -6.07 -2.22
C SER A 86 10.90 -6.70 -0.82
N GLY A 87 9.74 -7.27 -0.49
CA GLY A 87 9.47 -7.78 0.86
C GLY A 87 9.33 -6.68 1.92
N ARG A 88 9.28 -5.41 1.51
CA ARG A 88 9.12 -4.26 2.40
C ARG A 88 7.67 -4.10 2.85
N VAL A 89 7.52 -3.53 4.04
CA VAL A 89 6.22 -3.17 4.62
C VAL A 89 6.30 -1.72 5.12
N TRP A 90 5.27 -0.94 4.83
CA TRP A 90 5.17 0.46 5.21
C TRP A 90 3.89 0.75 6.00
N SER A 91 3.90 1.89 6.68
CA SER A 91 2.71 2.52 7.27
C SER A 91 2.44 3.87 6.62
N LEU A 92 1.26 4.02 6.02
CA LEU A 92 0.77 5.25 5.43
C LEU A 92 -0.16 5.98 6.42
N GLY A 93 0.19 7.20 6.79
CA GLY A 93 -0.65 8.09 7.58
C GLY A 93 -1.66 8.86 6.71
N TRP A 94 -2.88 9.01 7.20
CA TRP A 94 -3.96 9.75 6.52
C TRP A 94 -4.79 10.53 7.54
N ASP A 95 -5.02 11.83 7.29
CA ASP A 95 -5.79 12.70 8.22
C ASP A 95 -7.30 12.78 7.92
N GLY A 96 -7.76 12.06 6.90
CA GLY A 96 -9.13 12.17 6.38
C GLY A 96 -9.20 12.91 5.04
N SER A 97 -8.13 13.60 4.64
CA SER A 97 -8.07 14.41 3.42
C SER A 97 -6.75 14.29 2.64
N THR A 98 -5.63 14.09 3.32
CA THR A 98 -4.30 13.99 2.69
C THR A 98 -3.42 12.97 3.39
N VAL A 99 -2.43 12.45 2.65
CA VAL A 99 -1.37 11.61 3.19
C VAL A 99 -0.47 12.45 4.07
N THR A 100 -0.26 12.02 5.31
CA THR A 100 0.54 12.76 6.31
C THR A 100 1.94 12.19 6.52
N GLY A 101 2.20 10.98 6.02
CA GLY A 101 3.51 10.34 6.08
C GLY A 101 3.48 8.94 5.50
N ASN A 102 4.64 8.45 5.09
CA ASN A 102 4.85 7.06 4.71
C ASN A 102 6.16 6.57 5.33
N ASP A 103 6.05 5.70 6.33
CA ASP A 103 7.20 5.21 7.09
C ASP A 103 7.42 3.72 6.77
N GLU A 104 8.65 3.34 6.42
CA GLU A 104 9.03 1.93 6.33
C GLU A 104 9.06 1.32 7.73
N ILE A 105 8.33 0.22 7.92
CA ILE A 105 8.27 -0.50 9.19
C ILE A 105 9.38 -1.54 9.25
N THR A 106 9.51 -2.33 8.19
CA THR A 106 10.45 -3.45 8.11
C THR A 106 10.58 -3.97 6.68
N ALA A 107 11.52 -4.89 6.47
CA ALA A 107 11.72 -5.63 5.24
C ALA A 107 12.04 -7.11 5.54
N PHE A 108 11.40 -8.02 4.81
CA PHE A 108 11.50 -9.46 5.02
C PHE A 108 12.46 -10.16 4.04
N GLU A 109 13.45 -9.46 3.49
CA GLU A 109 14.40 -10.03 2.53
C GLU A 109 15.06 -11.32 3.07
N PRO A 110 15.18 -12.38 2.25
CA PRO A 110 14.87 -12.47 0.81
C PRO A 110 13.43 -12.91 0.49
N PHE A 111 12.51 -12.89 1.47
CA PHE A 111 11.16 -13.40 1.32
C PHE A 111 10.16 -12.31 0.89
N SER A 112 9.24 -12.71 0.01
CA SER A 112 8.14 -11.87 -0.44
C SER A 112 7.03 -11.80 0.62
N VAL A 113 6.50 -10.61 0.84
CA VAL A 113 5.23 -10.41 1.55
C VAL A 113 4.10 -10.88 0.64
N THR A 114 3.12 -11.61 1.18
CA THR A 114 2.01 -12.17 0.37
C THR A 114 0.64 -11.81 0.91
N ALA A 115 0.51 -11.62 2.22
CA ALA A 115 -0.72 -11.20 2.85
C ALA A 115 -0.45 -10.45 4.16
N LEU A 116 -1.41 -9.62 4.55
CA LEU A 116 -1.51 -9.01 5.86
C LEU A 116 -2.85 -9.40 6.47
N GLY A 117 -2.89 -9.61 7.77
CA GLY A 117 -4.11 -9.93 8.51
C GLY A 117 -4.12 -9.25 9.87
N ILE A 118 -5.29 -9.28 10.51
CA ILE A 118 -5.47 -8.86 11.90
C ILE A 118 -6.13 -9.98 12.71
N ASP A 119 -5.83 -10.05 14.01
CA ASP A 119 -6.59 -10.86 14.97
C ASP A 119 -7.82 -10.11 15.52
N GLU A 120 -8.53 -10.70 16.48
CA GLU A 120 -9.70 -10.09 17.12
C GLU A 120 -9.37 -8.86 17.98
N GLU A 121 -8.12 -8.71 18.42
CA GLU A 121 -7.61 -7.52 19.11
C GLU A 121 -7.17 -6.39 18.15
N GLY A 122 -7.12 -6.67 16.84
CA GLY A 122 -6.72 -5.71 15.81
C GLY A 122 -5.20 -5.65 15.57
N GLU A 123 -4.45 -6.60 16.10
CA GLU A 123 -3.01 -6.70 15.97
C GLU A 123 -2.64 -7.28 14.61
N ALA A 124 -1.62 -6.71 13.97
CA ALA A 124 -1.26 -7.07 12.62
C ALA A 124 -0.36 -8.30 12.55
N TYR A 125 -0.57 -9.06 11.48
CA TYR A 125 0.23 -10.20 11.07
C TYR A 125 0.62 -10.07 9.61
N VAL A 126 1.78 -10.63 9.26
CA VAL A 126 2.27 -10.72 7.88
C VAL A 126 2.54 -12.18 7.52
N CYS A 127 2.11 -12.57 6.33
CA CYS A 127 2.39 -13.87 5.74
C CYS A 127 3.43 -13.73 4.64
N LEU A 128 4.45 -14.56 4.69
CA LEU A 128 5.52 -14.60 3.71
C LEU A 128 5.32 -15.76 2.72
N ILE A 129 5.99 -15.66 1.57
CA ILE A 129 5.88 -16.65 0.47
C ILE A 129 6.35 -18.06 0.85
N ASP A 130 7.17 -18.20 1.88
CA ASP A 130 7.62 -19.48 2.41
C ASP A 130 6.58 -20.15 3.35
N GLY A 131 5.45 -19.48 3.61
CA GLY A 131 4.38 -19.92 4.49
C GLY A 131 4.55 -19.50 5.95
N SER A 132 5.62 -18.76 6.28
CA SER A 132 5.82 -18.21 7.62
C SER A 132 4.84 -17.08 7.91
N VAL A 133 4.36 -17.00 9.14
CA VAL A 133 3.48 -15.93 9.63
C VAL A 133 4.12 -15.26 10.84
N TYR A 134 4.25 -13.94 10.79
CA TYR A 134 4.84 -13.12 11.87
C TYR A 134 3.80 -12.14 12.41
N ARG A 135 3.86 -11.88 13.71
CA ARG A 135 3.09 -10.81 14.37
C ARG A 135 3.97 -9.56 14.49
N PHE A 136 3.39 -8.39 14.28
CA PHE A 136 4.09 -7.13 14.50
C PHE A 136 4.29 -6.90 16.00
N ALA A 137 5.45 -6.37 16.38
CA ALA A 137 5.77 -6.01 17.75
C ALA A 137 6.77 -4.84 17.77
N LEU A 138 6.78 -4.06 18.85
CA LEU A 138 7.81 -3.07 19.11
C LEU A 138 9.16 -3.75 19.36
N GLU A 139 10.25 -3.17 18.86
CA GLU A 139 11.60 -3.66 19.16
C GLU A 139 11.87 -3.66 20.67
N GLY A 140 12.32 -4.80 21.21
CA GLY A 140 12.71 -4.94 22.61
C GLY A 140 11.67 -5.57 23.54
N ASN A 141 10.54 -6.02 23.01
CA ASN A 141 9.57 -6.89 23.70
C ASN A 141 9.73 -8.36 23.32
#